data_AF-T0R350-F1
#
_entry.id   AF-T0R350-F1
#
_cell.length_a   1.000
_cell.length_b   1.000
_cell.length_c   1.000
_cell.angle_alpha   90.00
_cell.angle_beta   90.00
_cell.angle_gamma   90.00
#
_symmetry.space_group_name_H-M   'P 1'
#
loop_
_entity.id
_entity.type
_entity.pdbx_description
1 polymer ?
#
loop_
_entity_poly.entity_id
_entity_poly.type
_entity_poly.pdbx_seq_one_letter_code
_entity_poly.pdbx_strand_id
1 'polypeptide(L)'
;MDAILAAATGSDAWTAAVVAFASSAKDAATFDSDRALKADVCAMLWQALRDPTLPGAGIHASLTVCKILMRERRDIAVLLSTEAFDVFLRHAARPYATKASNAVQLEAIRCMVNAVYIRPAFVEQLLATAQYDALLALSASSQTMEFHTLLWKCILATFEQPRAITTAITALHVYATILPTAAYCIRSRDFAFSSPQIALVVELVKAIFVITSHHKDASVDAPWPAVDEAMPLLCDLLQLPNTAPILELKLQTVNCLMVLQHPTYIEYLVTHNAASDLLTFLDYMLLKVRLEKTKKAGDVTPLLIGLNLLSTTHARFRDACKAAIFGATDLPLPSPEGLPMSPQPSAKFSLQEGLLSFMTSLDTDLKRCVSEFFFTLCEQNPLEFTQRTGMGNAVALLRTKGLV
;
A
#
# COMPACT_ATOMS: atom_id res chain seq x y z
N MET A 1 27.49 -16.95 18.18
CA MET A 1 27.87 -17.47 16.85
C MET A 1 28.81 -18.66 17.01
N ASP A 2 29.82 -18.58 17.88
CA ASP A 2 30.77 -19.68 18.13
C ASP A 2 30.08 -21.00 18.49
N ALA A 3 29.05 -20.95 19.35
CA ALA A 3 28.28 -22.13 19.72
C ALA A 3 27.58 -22.81 18.52
N ILE A 4 27.22 -22.05 17.48
CA ILE A 4 26.64 -22.61 16.25
C ILE A 4 27.74 -23.34 15.47
N LEU A 5 28.92 -22.72 15.34
CA LEU A 5 30.04 -23.30 14.59
C LEU A 5 30.66 -24.53 15.27
N ALA A 6 30.62 -24.58 16.60
CA ALA A 6 31.17 -25.69 17.38
C ALA A 6 30.31 -26.96 17.34
N ALA A 7 29.03 -26.85 16.97
CA ALA A 7 28.11 -27.98 16.97
C ALA A 7 27.96 -28.59 15.58
N ALA A 8 27.84 -29.92 15.50
CA ALA A 8 27.60 -30.62 14.24
C ALA A 8 26.25 -30.20 13.63
N THR A 9 26.26 -29.73 12.40
CA THR A 9 25.05 -29.26 11.69
C THR A 9 23.95 -30.31 11.72
N GLY A 10 22.72 -29.89 12.05
CA GLY A 10 21.56 -30.78 12.15
C GLY A 10 21.43 -31.56 13.47
N SER A 11 22.43 -31.52 14.36
CA SER A 11 22.31 -32.11 15.71
C SER A 11 21.37 -31.31 16.62
N ASP A 12 20.91 -31.95 17.71
CA ASP A 12 20.11 -31.27 18.75
C ASP A 12 20.87 -30.13 19.40
N ALA A 13 22.17 -30.32 19.65
CA ALA A 13 23.06 -29.29 20.20
C ALA A 13 23.17 -28.08 19.25
N TRP A 14 23.27 -28.34 17.95
CA TRP A 14 23.30 -27.29 16.94
C TRP A 14 21.98 -26.53 16.87
N THR A 15 20.86 -27.25 16.85
CA THR A 15 19.52 -26.65 16.84
C THR A 15 19.32 -25.75 18.07
N ALA A 16 19.73 -26.23 19.25
CA ALA A 16 19.69 -25.44 20.48
C ALA A 16 20.56 -24.18 20.40
N ALA A 17 21.77 -24.27 19.83
CA ALA A 17 22.66 -23.11 19.64
C ALA A 17 22.06 -22.07 18.68
N VAL A 18 21.44 -22.51 17.59
CA VAL A 18 20.75 -21.63 16.62
C VAL A 18 19.55 -20.93 17.27
N VAL A 19 18.73 -21.66 18.03
CA VAL A 19 17.59 -21.09 18.77
C VAL A 19 18.04 -20.09 19.83
N ALA A 20 19.11 -20.40 20.56
CA ALA A 20 19.67 -19.50 21.56
C ALA A 20 20.17 -18.20 20.93
N PHE A 21 20.87 -18.30 19.78
CA PHE A 21 21.30 -17.13 19.03
C PHE A 21 20.12 -16.30 18.50
N ALA A 22 19.11 -16.95 17.90
CA ALA A 22 17.92 -16.25 17.41
C ALA A 22 17.23 -15.46 18.52
N SER A 23 17.20 -16.00 19.75
CA SER A 23 16.59 -15.37 20.92
C SER A 23 17.40 -14.17 21.42
N SER A 24 18.74 -14.28 21.47
CA SER A 24 19.61 -13.20 21.95
C SER A 24 19.76 -12.07 20.93
N ALA A 25 19.73 -12.38 19.64
CA ALA A 25 19.93 -11.42 18.55
C ALA A 25 18.62 -10.87 17.95
N LYS A 26 17.45 -11.17 18.55
CA LYS A 26 16.13 -10.87 17.95
C LYS A 26 15.93 -9.39 17.59
N ASP A 27 16.52 -8.48 18.37
CA ASP A 27 16.42 -7.02 18.21
C ASP A 27 17.71 -6.38 17.67
N ALA A 28 18.72 -7.19 17.33
CA ALA A 28 19.98 -6.70 16.81
C ALA A 28 19.80 -6.12 15.40
N ALA A 29 20.32 -4.91 15.19
CA ALA A 29 20.41 -4.25 13.88
C ALA A 29 21.82 -4.37 13.26
N THR A 30 22.85 -4.49 14.10
CA THR A 30 24.26 -4.63 13.72
C THR A 30 24.91 -5.73 14.53
N PHE A 31 25.98 -6.32 13.99
CA PHE A 31 26.76 -7.35 14.66
C PHE A 31 28.22 -6.88 14.79
N ASP A 32 28.68 -6.72 16.02
CA ASP A 32 30.07 -6.34 16.33
C ASP A 32 31.04 -7.56 16.33
N SER A 33 30.53 -8.74 15.97
CA SER A 33 31.31 -9.97 15.90
C SER A 33 32.33 -9.95 14.75
N ASP A 34 33.31 -10.84 14.83
CA ASP A 34 34.23 -11.11 13.72
C ASP A 34 33.46 -11.37 12.41
N ARG A 35 33.87 -10.70 11.34
CA ARG A 35 33.26 -10.81 10.00
C ARG A 35 33.39 -12.22 9.44
N ALA A 36 34.53 -12.87 9.67
CA ALA A 36 34.75 -14.25 9.24
C ALA A 36 33.76 -15.19 9.94
N LEU A 37 33.56 -14.99 11.25
CA LEU A 37 32.61 -15.75 12.05
C LEU A 37 31.18 -15.64 11.52
N LYS A 38 30.75 -14.44 11.13
CA LYS A 38 29.43 -14.22 10.54
C LYS A 38 29.28 -14.93 9.20
N ALA A 39 30.29 -14.84 8.32
CA ALA A 39 30.28 -15.51 7.02
C ALA A 39 30.20 -17.03 7.17
N ASP A 40 30.97 -17.60 8.09
CA ASP A 40 30.99 -19.04 8.37
C ASP A 40 29.64 -19.53 8.92
N VAL A 41 29.02 -18.76 9.82
CA VAL A 41 27.67 -19.06 10.33
C VAL A 41 26.66 -19.02 9.18
N CYS A 42 26.73 -18.04 8.28
CA CYS A 42 25.85 -17.98 7.12
C CYS A 42 26.02 -19.19 6.20
N ALA A 43 27.27 -19.61 5.95
CA ALA A 43 27.57 -20.79 5.14
C ALA A 43 27.04 -22.08 5.78
N MET A 44 27.17 -22.23 7.10
CA MET A 44 26.67 -23.39 7.84
C MET A 44 25.13 -23.45 7.84
N LEU A 45 24.46 -22.31 8.10
CA LEU A 45 22.99 -22.22 8.02
C LEU A 45 22.49 -22.52 6.61
N TRP A 46 23.20 -22.03 5.60
CA TRP A 46 22.91 -22.30 4.20
C TRP A 46 22.97 -23.79 3.87
N GLN A 47 24.01 -24.50 4.32
CA GLN A 47 24.11 -25.95 4.15
C GLN A 47 22.97 -26.67 4.88
N ALA A 48 22.66 -26.27 6.11
CA ALA A 48 21.59 -26.88 6.89
C ALA A 48 20.22 -26.79 6.21
N LEU A 49 19.88 -25.63 5.62
CA LEU A 49 18.60 -25.44 4.92
C LEU A 49 18.46 -26.31 3.66
N ARG A 50 19.57 -26.80 3.11
CA ARG A 50 19.55 -27.71 1.96
C ARG A 50 19.42 -29.17 2.35
N ASP A 51 19.61 -29.49 3.63
CA ASP A 51 19.52 -30.85 4.13
C ASP A 51 18.05 -31.29 4.23
N PRO A 52 17.61 -32.30 3.46
CA PRO A 52 16.23 -32.79 3.53
C PRO A 52 15.91 -33.49 4.85
N THR A 53 16.93 -33.90 5.62
CA THR A 53 16.76 -34.59 6.90
C THR A 53 16.57 -33.64 8.07
N LEU A 54 16.81 -32.34 7.88
CA LEU A 54 16.71 -31.35 8.95
C LEU A 54 15.26 -31.26 9.48
N PRO A 55 15.02 -31.46 10.79
CA PRO A 55 13.69 -31.36 11.36
C PRO A 55 13.09 -29.96 11.17
N GLY A 56 11.75 -29.88 11.15
CA GLY A 56 11.03 -28.61 10.95
C GLY A 56 11.42 -27.50 11.93
N ALA A 57 11.70 -27.87 13.19
CA ALA A 57 12.20 -26.93 14.20
C ALA A 57 13.59 -26.36 13.85
N GLY A 58 14.51 -27.21 13.35
CA GLY A 58 15.83 -26.82 12.88
C GLY A 58 15.77 -25.90 11.65
N ILE A 59 14.88 -26.21 10.70
CA ILE A 59 14.63 -25.37 9.52
C ILE A 59 14.12 -23.99 9.95
N HIS A 60 13.08 -23.95 10.79
CA HIS A 60 12.51 -22.69 11.27
C HIS A 60 13.55 -21.84 12.01
N ALA A 61 14.32 -22.44 12.90
CA ALA A 61 15.39 -21.75 13.63
C ALA A 61 16.45 -21.19 12.68
N SER A 62 16.82 -21.95 11.65
CA SER A 62 17.83 -21.55 10.67
C SER A 62 17.35 -20.37 9.82
N LEU A 63 16.12 -20.43 9.30
CA LEU A 63 15.50 -19.31 8.59
C LEU A 63 15.42 -18.07 9.47
N THR A 64 15.07 -18.24 10.75
CA THR A 64 15.01 -17.13 11.71
C THR A 64 16.37 -16.45 11.85
N VAL A 65 17.44 -17.22 12.01
CA VAL A 65 18.79 -16.68 12.09
C VAL A 65 19.24 -16.05 10.77
N CYS A 66 18.98 -16.69 9.63
CA CYS A 66 19.23 -16.09 8.31
C CYS A 66 18.56 -14.71 8.19
N LYS A 67 17.27 -14.61 8.50
CA LYS A 67 16.52 -13.33 8.48
C LYS A 67 17.17 -12.27 9.37
N ILE A 68 17.59 -12.65 10.59
CA ILE A 68 18.26 -11.74 11.54
C ILE A 68 19.58 -11.25 10.97
N LEU A 69 20.42 -12.14 10.45
CA LEU A 69 21.73 -11.79 9.86
C LEU A 69 21.60 -10.93 8.60
N MET A 70 20.51 -11.11 7.84
CA MET A 70 20.21 -10.34 6.63
C MET A 70 19.88 -8.86 6.89
N ARG A 71 19.61 -8.46 8.14
CA ARG A 71 19.41 -7.04 8.51
C ARG A 71 20.67 -6.22 8.25
N GLU A 72 21.83 -6.83 8.44
CA GLU A 72 23.11 -6.22 8.15
C GLU A 72 23.73 -6.91 6.93
N ARG A 73 23.82 -6.19 5.81
CA ARG A 73 24.17 -6.77 4.50
C ARG A 73 25.65 -7.12 4.28
N ARG A 74 26.48 -6.94 5.30
CA ARG A 74 27.90 -7.28 5.25
C ARG A 74 28.10 -8.77 5.47
N ASP A 75 28.94 -9.40 4.65
CA ASP A 75 29.42 -10.77 4.82
C ASP A 75 28.33 -11.87 4.79
N ILE A 76 27.26 -11.62 4.02
CA ILE A 76 26.12 -12.54 3.86
C ILE A 76 25.85 -12.92 2.39
N ALA A 77 26.86 -12.81 1.51
CA ALA A 77 26.68 -13.00 0.07
C ALA A 77 25.99 -14.34 -0.29
N VAL A 78 26.30 -15.40 0.45
CA VAL A 78 25.70 -16.73 0.29
C VAL A 78 24.18 -16.75 0.51
N LEU A 79 23.63 -15.86 1.33
CA LEU A 79 22.19 -15.75 1.61
C LEU A 79 21.46 -14.81 0.65
N LEU A 80 22.21 -14.09 -0.19
CA LEU A 80 21.70 -13.06 -1.10
C LEU A 80 21.75 -13.50 -2.58
N SER A 81 22.03 -14.77 -2.84
CA SER A 81 22.12 -15.35 -4.18
C SER A 81 20.77 -15.87 -4.69
N THR A 82 20.68 -16.17 -5.98
CA THR A 82 19.51 -16.79 -6.61
C THR A 82 19.28 -18.20 -6.10
N GLU A 83 20.34 -18.93 -5.79
CA GLU A 83 20.26 -20.26 -5.17
C GLU A 83 19.67 -20.18 -3.76
N ALA A 84 20.09 -19.19 -2.97
CA ALA A 84 19.52 -18.95 -1.65
C ALA A 84 18.03 -18.65 -1.71
N PHE A 85 17.65 -17.79 -2.66
CA PHE A 85 16.25 -17.49 -2.91
C PHE A 85 15.45 -18.74 -3.29
N ASP A 86 15.99 -19.62 -4.15
CA ASP A 86 15.36 -20.89 -4.52
C ASP A 86 15.09 -21.80 -3.31
N VAL A 87 16.05 -21.92 -2.39
CA VAL A 87 15.85 -22.68 -1.15
C VAL A 87 14.77 -22.06 -0.28
N PHE A 88 14.78 -20.74 -0.09
CA PHE A 88 13.71 -20.08 0.67
C PHE A 88 12.35 -20.31 0.02
N LEU A 89 12.28 -20.17 -1.31
CA LEU A 89 11.07 -20.41 -2.08
C LEU A 89 10.54 -21.85 -1.91
N ARG A 90 11.43 -22.86 -1.95
CA ARG A 90 11.06 -24.26 -1.68
C ARG A 90 10.52 -24.48 -0.27
N HIS A 91 11.03 -23.77 0.74
CA HIS A 91 10.48 -23.83 2.09
C HIS A 91 9.12 -23.12 2.20
N ALA A 92 8.94 -22.00 1.51
CA ALA A 92 7.65 -21.30 1.43
C ALA A 92 6.58 -22.13 0.70
N ALA A 93 6.98 -22.88 -0.34
CA ALA A 93 6.12 -23.73 -1.15
C ALA A 93 5.68 -25.05 -0.49
N ARG A 94 6.11 -25.33 0.75
CA ARG A 94 5.71 -26.55 1.46
C ARG A 94 4.19 -26.58 1.67
N PRO A 95 3.54 -27.76 1.66
CA PRO A 95 2.12 -27.86 1.97
C PRO A 95 1.79 -27.34 3.36
N TYR A 96 0.68 -26.63 3.49
CA TYR A 96 0.12 -26.28 4.79
C TYR A 96 -0.48 -27.53 5.45
N ALA A 97 0.28 -28.14 6.36
CA ALA A 97 -0.17 -29.33 7.10
C ALA A 97 -0.39 -29.03 8.59
N THR A 98 0.41 -28.15 9.18
CA THR A 98 0.40 -27.87 10.63
C THR A 98 0.77 -26.41 10.93
N LYS A 99 0.53 -25.95 12.16
CA LYS A 99 1.06 -24.65 12.62
C LYS A 99 2.59 -24.58 12.52
N ALA A 100 3.29 -25.69 12.74
CA ALA A 100 4.74 -25.75 12.63
C ALA A 100 5.22 -25.62 11.18
N SER A 101 4.52 -26.22 10.22
CA SER A 101 4.83 -26.03 8.79
C SER A 101 4.59 -24.58 8.37
N ASN A 102 3.50 -23.97 8.84
CA ASN A 102 3.22 -22.55 8.59
C ASN A 102 4.34 -21.63 9.10
N ALA A 103 4.86 -21.88 10.31
CA ALA A 103 5.96 -21.10 10.85
C ALA A 103 7.20 -21.12 9.93
N VAL A 104 7.56 -22.30 9.39
CA VAL A 104 8.65 -22.44 8.40
C VAL A 104 8.36 -21.63 7.15
N GLN A 105 7.15 -21.75 6.59
CA GLN A 105 6.77 -21.05 5.36
C GLN A 105 6.82 -19.53 5.52
N LEU A 106 6.26 -19.01 6.62
CA LEU A 106 6.26 -17.58 6.93
C LEU A 106 7.68 -17.04 7.10
N GLU A 107 8.55 -17.78 7.79
CA GLU A 107 9.94 -17.36 8.00
C GLU A 107 10.75 -17.39 6.70
N ALA A 108 10.47 -18.36 5.82
CA ALA A 108 11.08 -18.42 4.50
C ALA A 108 10.71 -17.21 3.64
N ILE A 109 9.43 -16.80 3.63
CA ILE A 109 9.00 -15.58 2.93
C ILE A 109 9.70 -14.34 3.51
N ARG A 110 9.89 -14.26 4.83
CA ARG A 110 10.62 -13.14 5.44
C ARG A 110 12.08 -13.08 4.98
N CYS A 111 12.75 -14.22 4.81
CA CYS A 111 14.06 -14.27 4.16
C CYS A 111 13.98 -13.77 2.70
N MET A 112 12.97 -14.20 1.94
CA MET A 112 12.78 -13.75 0.55
C MET A 112 12.57 -12.24 0.44
N VAL A 113 11.74 -11.65 1.31
CA VAL A 113 11.55 -10.19 1.40
C VAL A 113 12.90 -9.49 1.59
N ASN A 114 13.71 -9.95 2.56
CA ASN A 114 15.03 -9.38 2.81
C ASN A 114 15.99 -9.56 1.63
N ALA A 115 15.85 -10.63 0.85
CA ALA A 115 16.67 -10.89 -0.33
C ALA A 115 16.37 -9.93 -1.49
N VAL A 116 15.12 -9.48 -1.65
CA VAL A 116 14.72 -8.58 -2.75
C VAL A 116 14.71 -7.09 -2.37
N TYR A 117 14.51 -6.78 -1.09
CA TYR A 117 14.38 -5.40 -0.58
C TYR A 117 15.58 -4.53 -0.96
N ILE A 118 15.36 -3.37 -1.62
CA ILE A 118 16.41 -2.43 -2.05
C ILE A 118 17.53 -3.17 -2.84
N ARG A 119 17.16 -4.07 -3.76
CA ARG A 119 18.10 -4.78 -4.66
C ARG A 119 17.55 -4.93 -6.07
N PRO A 120 17.33 -3.83 -6.82
CA PRO A 120 16.77 -3.90 -8.17
C PRO A 120 17.59 -4.77 -9.13
N ALA A 121 18.92 -4.75 -9.03
CA ALA A 121 19.80 -5.62 -9.84
C ALA A 121 19.63 -7.12 -9.55
N PHE A 122 19.30 -7.49 -8.30
CA PHE A 122 19.01 -8.88 -7.96
C PHE A 122 17.63 -9.30 -8.47
N VAL A 123 16.64 -8.41 -8.38
CA VAL A 123 15.30 -8.66 -8.97
C VAL A 123 15.42 -8.87 -10.47
N GLU A 124 16.26 -8.08 -11.16
CA GLU A 124 16.53 -8.26 -12.59
C GLU A 124 17.12 -9.65 -12.92
N GLN A 125 18.04 -10.15 -12.09
CA GLN A 125 18.56 -11.50 -12.22
C GLN A 125 17.48 -12.55 -11.97
N LEU A 126 16.65 -12.35 -10.95
CA LEU A 126 15.56 -13.26 -10.59
C LEU A 126 14.48 -13.34 -11.69
N LEU A 127 14.20 -12.23 -12.39
CA LEU A 127 13.27 -12.21 -13.53
C LEU A 127 13.74 -13.07 -14.71
N ALA A 128 15.04 -13.37 -14.80
CA ALA A 128 15.59 -14.24 -15.83
C ALA A 128 15.48 -15.74 -15.46
N THR A 129 14.86 -16.07 -14.34
CA THR A 129 14.79 -17.44 -13.83
C THR A 129 13.36 -17.89 -13.52
N ALA A 130 13.14 -19.21 -13.49
CA ALA A 130 11.83 -19.79 -13.17
C ALA A 130 11.39 -19.52 -11.71
N GLN A 131 12.30 -19.09 -10.83
CA GLN A 131 11.99 -18.77 -9.44
C GLN A 131 11.04 -17.57 -9.33
N TYR A 132 11.07 -16.61 -10.25
CA TYR A 132 10.14 -15.48 -10.21
C TYR A 132 8.71 -15.93 -10.51
N ASP A 133 8.52 -16.75 -11.53
CA ASP A 133 7.20 -17.31 -11.87
C ASP A 133 6.66 -18.16 -10.72
N ALA A 134 7.52 -18.97 -10.11
CA ALA A 134 7.17 -19.80 -8.96
C ALA A 134 6.83 -18.96 -7.71
N LEU A 135 7.47 -17.81 -7.48
CA LEU A 135 7.10 -16.86 -6.43
C LEU A 135 5.66 -16.38 -6.61
N LEU A 136 5.30 -15.96 -7.82
CA LEU A 136 3.95 -15.49 -8.12
C LEU A 136 2.92 -16.63 -8.07
N ALA A 137 3.29 -17.84 -8.50
CA ALA A 137 2.41 -19.01 -8.42
C ALA A 137 1.99 -19.34 -6.98
N LEU A 138 2.80 -19.02 -5.97
CA LEU A 138 2.41 -19.18 -4.55
C LEU A 138 1.19 -18.33 -4.17
N SER A 139 0.89 -17.27 -4.91
CA SER A 139 -0.28 -16.41 -4.63
C SER A 139 -1.61 -17.14 -4.82
N ALA A 140 -1.62 -18.20 -5.64
CA ALA A 140 -2.78 -19.06 -5.87
C ALA A 140 -2.83 -20.29 -4.94
N SER A 141 -1.85 -20.47 -4.05
CA SER A 141 -1.80 -21.63 -3.15
C SER A 141 -2.80 -21.51 -1.99
N SER A 142 -3.36 -22.64 -1.55
CA SER A 142 -4.27 -22.66 -0.40
C SER A 142 -3.48 -22.50 0.91
N GLN A 143 -3.35 -21.26 1.40
CA GLN A 143 -2.55 -20.91 2.57
C GLN A 143 -3.29 -19.96 3.53
N THR A 144 -2.63 -19.59 4.64
CA THR A 144 -3.18 -18.66 5.62
C THR A 144 -3.19 -17.22 5.10
N MET A 145 -4.06 -16.37 5.64
CA MET A 145 -4.08 -14.93 5.32
C MET A 145 -2.73 -14.25 5.62
N GLU A 146 -2.06 -14.66 6.70
CA GLU A 146 -0.72 -14.16 7.06
C GLU A 146 0.32 -14.53 6.00
N PHE A 147 0.28 -15.76 5.48
CA PHE A 147 1.14 -16.21 4.39
C PHE A 147 0.98 -15.33 3.16
N HIS A 148 -0.27 -15.14 2.69
CA HIS A 148 -0.51 -14.30 1.53
C HIS A 148 -0.12 -12.84 1.77
N THR A 149 -0.33 -12.32 2.99
CA THR A 149 0.08 -10.95 3.35
C THR A 149 1.60 -10.78 3.21
N LEU A 150 2.39 -11.73 3.74
CA LEU A 150 3.85 -11.68 3.61
C LEU A 150 4.30 -11.90 2.17
N LEU A 151 3.64 -12.80 1.44
CA LEU A 151 3.96 -13.07 0.04
C LEU A 151 3.75 -11.81 -0.81
N TRP A 152 2.64 -11.12 -0.64
CA TRP A 152 2.37 -9.87 -1.37
C TRP A 152 3.33 -8.75 -0.99
N LYS A 153 3.79 -8.68 0.26
CA LYS A 153 4.90 -7.78 0.63
C LYS A 153 6.19 -8.13 -0.10
N CYS A 154 6.49 -9.42 -0.28
CA CYS A 154 7.64 -9.85 -1.06
C CYS A 154 7.50 -9.47 -2.53
N ILE A 155 6.34 -9.72 -3.14
CA ILE A 155 6.05 -9.37 -4.54
C ILE A 155 6.14 -7.85 -4.74
N LEU A 156 5.51 -7.06 -3.87
CA LEU A 156 5.57 -5.60 -3.89
C LEU A 156 7.01 -5.07 -3.78
N ALA A 157 7.85 -5.70 -2.96
CA ALA A 157 9.26 -5.34 -2.88
C ALA A 157 10.01 -5.59 -4.20
N THR A 158 9.55 -6.54 -5.05
CA THR A 158 10.10 -6.72 -6.40
C THR A 158 9.66 -5.63 -7.37
N PHE A 159 8.54 -4.95 -7.11
CA PHE A 159 8.00 -3.91 -7.99
C PHE A 159 8.79 -2.58 -7.96
N GLU A 160 9.83 -2.47 -7.11
CA GLU A 160 10.87 -1.44 -7.30
C GLU A 160 11.54 -1.55 -8.67
N GLN A 161 11.50 -2.75 -9.29
CA GLN A 161 11.97 -2.98 -10.66
C GLN A 161 10.78 -2.95 -11.63
N PRO A 162 10.67 -1.96 -12.54
CA PRO A 162 9.51 -1.82 -13.45
C PRO A 162 9.26 -3.05 -14.34
N ARG A 163 10.34 -3.75 -14.75
CA ARG A 163 10.22 -5.02 -15.51
C ARG A 163 9.45 -6.09 -14.74
N ALA A 164 9.57 -6.12 -13.41
CA ALA A 164 8.85 -7.07 -12.57
C ALA A 164 7.34 -6.82 -12.63
N ILE A 165 6.93 -5.55 -12.62
CA ILE A 165 5.53 -5.15 -12.79
C ILE A 165 5.03 -5.57 -14.19
N THR A 166 5.78 -5.25 -15.25
CA THR A 166 5.42 -5.65 -16.62
C THR A 166 5.25 -7.17 -16.73
N THR A 167 6.20 -7.96 -16.24
CA THR A 167 6.11 -9.43 -16.25
C THR A 167 4.90 -9.94 -15.47
N ALA A 168 4.63 -9.37 -14.28
CA ALA A 168 3.47 -9.75 -13.48
C ALA A 168 2.14 -9.54 -14.24
N ILE A 169 2.05 -8.45 -15.01
CA ILE A 169 0.88 -8.12 -15.82
C ILE A 169 0.76 -9.04 -17.04
N THR A 170 1.80 -9.06 -17.88
CA THR A 170 1.71 -9.63 -19.24
C THR A 170 1.86 -11.15 -19.25
N ALA A 171 2.76 -11.68 -18.43
CA ALA A 171 3.10 -13.10 -18.44
C ALA A 171 2.39 -13.88 -17.34
N LEU A 172 2.14 -13.25 -16.19
CA LEU A 172 1.63 -13.93 -14.99
C LEU A 172 0.19 -13.56 -14.64
N HIS A 173 -0.44 -12.69 -15.43
CA HIS A 173 -1.86 -12.30 -15.31
C HIS A 173 -2.27 -11.94 -13.88
N VAL A 174 -1.45 -11.15 -13.19
CA VAL A 174 -1.54 -10.89 -11.74
C VAL A 174 -2.92 -10.45 -11.23
N TYR A 175 -3.72 -9.75 -12.05
CA TYR A 175 -5.08 -9.35 -11.71
C TYR A 175 -6.01 -10.54 -11.44
N ALA A 176 -5.80 -11.66 -12.13
CA ALA A 176 -6.57 -12.89 -11.95
C ALA A 176 -6.38 -13.52 -10.55
N THR A 177 -5.33 -13.12 -9.82
CA THR A 177 -5.16 -13.50 -8.42
C THR A 177 -5.60 -12.38 -7.47
N ILE A 178 -5.22 -11.13 -7.74
CA ILE A 178 -5.49 -9.99 -6.85
C ILE A 178 -6.99 -9.78 -6.65
N LEU A 179 -7.75 -9.62 -7.75
CA LEU A 179 -9.16 -9.22 -7.71
C LEU A 179 -10.04 -10.25 -6.99
N PRO A 180 -10.02 -11.55 -7.35
CA PRO A 180 -10.85 -12.53 -6.66
C PRO A 180 -10.43 -12.76 -5.21
N THR A 181 -9.14 -12.68 -4.88
CA THR A 181 -8.66 -12.82 -3.49
C THR A 181 -9.18 -11.67 -2.62
N ALA A 182 -9.07 -10.43 -3.11
CA ALA A 182 -9.59 -9.27 -2.38
C ALA A 182 -11.10 -9.33 -2.22
N ALA A 183 -11.83 -9.67 -3.29
CA ALA A 183 -13.29 -9.83 -3.26
C ALA A 183 -13.73 -10.93 -2.27
N TYR A 184 -13.01 -12.06 -2.24
CA TYR A 184 -13.26 -13.14 -1.26
C TYR A 184 -13.12 -12.63 0.17
N CYS A 185 -12.06 -11.87 0.48
CA CYS A 185 -11.85 -11.32 1.81
C CYS A 185 -12.96 -10.33 2.20
N ILE A 186 -13.31 -9.39 1.33
CA ILE A 186 -14.25 -8.30 1.66
C ILE A 186 -15.68 -8.80 1.80
N ARG A 187 -16.07 -9.82 1.04
CA ARG A 187 -17.41 -10.44 1.13
C ARG A 187 -17.59 -11.30 2.39
N SER A 188 -16.53 -11.50 3.18
CA SER A 188 -16.62 -12.14 4.49
C SER A 188 -17.43 -11.27 5.47
N ARG A 189 -18.40 -11.87 6.16
CA ARG A 189 -19.25 -11.16 7.14
C ARG A 189 -18.45 -10.48 8.25
N ASP A 190 -17.34 -11.08 8.64
CA ASP A 190 -16.49 -10.60 9.73
C ASP A 190 -15.29 -9.77 9.24
N PHE A 191 -15.26 -9.37 7.96
CA PHE A 191 -14.12 -8.67 7.35
C PHE A 191 -13.67 -7.46 8.18
N ALA A 192 -14.63 -6.61 8.59
CA ALA A 192 -14.35 -5.38 9.35
C ALA A 192 -13.71 -5.63 10.73
N PHE A 193 -13.75 -6.86 11.23
CA PHE A 193 -13.18 -7.28 12.52
C PHE A 193 -11.98 -8.23 12.36
N SER A 194 -11.64 -8.59 11.13
CA SER A 194 -10.61 -9.59 10.82
C SER A 194 -9.30 -8.91 10.42
N SER A 195 -8.44 -8.63 11.41
CA SER A 195 -7.12 -8.04 11.17
C SER A 195 -6.31 -8.77 10.09
N PRO A 196 -6.29 -10.12 10.01
CA PRO A 196 -5.56 -10.81 8.95
C PRO A 196 -6.13 -10.58 7.54
N GLN A 197 -7.47 -10.54 7.40
CA GLN A 197 -8.10 -10.26 6.10
C GLN A 197 -7.86 -8.81 5.69
N ILE A 198 -8.03 -7.85 6.60
CA ILE A 198 -7.76 -6.43 6.34
C ILE A 198 -6.30 -6.24 5.92
N ALA A 199 -5.35 -6.85 6.66
CA ALA A 199 -3.93 -6.74 6.34
C ALA A 199 -3.59 -7.28 4.94
N LEU A 200 -4.18 -8.42 4.55
CA LEU A 200 -4.01 -8.94 3.20
C LEU A 200 -4.57 -7.98 2.14
N VAL A 201 -5.81 -7.52 2.31
CA VAL A 201 -6.46 -6.64 1.34
C VAL A 201 -5.71 -5.31 1.20
N VAL A 202 -5.12 -4.78 2.28
CA VAL A 202 -4.24 -3.60 2.22
C VAL A 202 -3.07 -3.83 1.26
N GLU A 203 -2.39 -4.96 1.34
CA GLU A 203 -1.27 -5.26 0.43
C GLU A 203 -1.74 -5.50 -1.02
N LEU A 204 -2.91 -6.12 -1.20
CA LEU A 204 -3.52 -6.29 -2.52
C LEU A 204 -3.89 -4.94 -3.17
N VAL A 205 -4.45 -4.01 -2.41
CA VAL A 205 -4.81 -2.67 -2.90
C VAL A 205 -3.56 -1.84 -3.22
N LYS A 206 -2.48 -1.96 -2.43
CA LYS A 206 -1.18 -1.37 -2.79
C LYS A 206 -0.66 -1.94 -4.11
N ALA A 207 -0.81 -3.25 -4.34
CA ALA A 207 -0.42 -3.87 -5.61
C ALA A 207 -1.26 -3.32 -6.77
N ILE A 208 -2.59 -3.19 -6.60
CA ILE A 208 -3.46 -2.54 -7.59
C ILE A 208 -2.96 -1.14 -7.93
N PHE A 209 -2.65 -0.31 -6.92
CA PHE A 209 -2.14 1.03 -7.12
C PHE A 209 -0.84 1.05 -7.93
N VAL A 210 0.16 0.27 -7.53
CA VAL A 210 1.47 0.21 -8.20
C VAL A 210 1.34 -0.27 -9.65
N ILE A 211 0.58 -1.33 -9.88
CA ILE A 211 0.34 -1.90 -11.21
C ILE A 211 -0.41 -0.90 -12.11
N THR A 212 -1.45 -0.26 -11.57
CA THR A 212 -2.26 0.75 -12.29
C THR A 212 -1.42 1.98 -12.65
N SER A 213 -0.56 2.45 -11.73
CA SER A 213 0.38 3.55 -12.02
C SER A 213 1.34 3.17 -13.13
N HIS A 214 1.89 1.95 -13.10
CA HIS A 214 2.81 1.48 -14.14
C HIS A 214 2.14 1.32 -15.50
N HIS A 215 0.91 0.79 -15.56
CA HIS A 215 0.12 0.77 -16.80
C HIS A 215 -0.02 2.15 -17.43
N LYS A 216 -0.28 3.18 -16.61
CA LYS A 216 -0.42 4.57 -17.06
C LYS A 216 0.89 5.11 -17.63
N ASP A 217 2.01 4.88 -16.94
CA ASP A 217 3.29 5.50 -17.28
C ASP A 217 4.06 4.75 -18.39
N ALA A 218 3.97 3.42 -18.42
CA ALA A 218 4.82 2.58 -19.27
C ALA A 218 4.17 2.13 -20.58
N SER A 219 2.93 2.55 -20.89
CA SER A 219 2.19 2.11 -22.09
C SER A 219 2.26 0.59 -22.29
N VAL A 220 2.04 -0.16 -21.20
CA VAL A 220 2.17 -1.62 -21.21
C VAL A 220 1.18 -2.21 -22.19
N ASP A 221 1.65 -3.09 -23.08
CA ASP A 221 0.83 -3.81 -24.05
C ASP A 221 0.07 -4.98 -23.37
N ALA A 222 -0.85 -4.61 -22.49
CA ALA A 222 -1.76 -5.53 -21.82
C ALA A 222 -3.12 -4.86 -21.62
N PRO A 223 -4.24 -5.60 -21.76
CA PRO A 223 -5.55 -5.05 -21.46
C PRO A 223 -5.64 -4.72 -19.97
N TRP A 224 -6.28 -3.59 -19.68
CA TRP A 224 -6.80 -3.33 -18.35
C TRP A 224 -7.85 -4.38 -17.98
N PRO A 225 -8.04 -4.68 -16.68
CA PRO A 225 -9.16 -5.50 -16.24
C PRO A 225 -10.49 -4.98 -16.79
N ALA A 226 -11.48 -5.86 -16.94
CA ALA A 226 -12.81 -5.40 -17.28
C ALA A 226 -13.37 -4.53 -16.13
N VAL A 227 -14.14 -3.50 -16.48
CA VAL A 227 -14.79 -2.62 -15.49
C VAL A 227 -15.62 -3.43 -14.50
N ASP A 228 -16.35 -4.42 -14.99
CA ASP A 228 -17.20 -5.32 -14.19
C ASP A 228 -16.41 -6.26 -13.26
N GLU A 229 -15.10 -6.39 -13.45
CA GLU A 229 -14.23 -7.19 -12.58
C GLU A 229 -13.58 -6.33 -11.49
N ALA A 230 -13.05 -5.17 -11.86
CA ALA A 230 -12.24 -4.35 -10.96
C ALA A 230 -13.07 -3.34 -10.15
N MET A 231 -14.10 -2.74 -10.75
CA MET A 231 -14.81 -1.62 -10.13
C MET A 231 -15.75 -2.01 -8.99
N PRO A 232 -16.44 -3.18 -9.01
CA PRO A 232 -17.20 -3.62 -7.84
C PRO A 232 -16.33 -3.68 -6.58
N LEU A 233 -15.09 -4.18 -6.69
CA LEU A 233 -14.15 -4.26 -5.58
C LEU A 233 -13.83 -2.87 -5.00
N LEU A 234 -13.52 -1.88 -5.85
CA LEU A 234 -13.21 -0.53 -5.40
C LEU A 234 -14.42 0.15 -4.76
N CYS A 235 -15.61 -0.04 -5.31
CA CYS A 235 -16.86 0.45 -4.70
C CYS A 235 -17.10 -0.19 -3.34
N ASP A 236 -16.98 -1.51 -3.22
CA ASP A 236 -17.14 -2.24 -1.96
C ASP A 236 -16.17 -1.69 -0.88
N LEU A 237 -14.91 -1.44 -1.27
CA LEU A 237 -13.90 -0.85 -0.38
C LEU A 237 -14.25 0.57 0.10
N LEU A 238 -14.80 1.41 -0.78
CA LEU A 238 -15.24 2.76 -0.43
C LEU A 238 -16.47 2.75 0.49
N GLN A 239 -17.35 1.75 0.35
CA GLN A 239 -18.56 1.57 1.16
C GLN A 239 -18.30 0.95 2.54
N LEU A 240 -17.09 0.44 2.80
CA LEU A 240 -16.72 -0.07 4.12
C LEU A 240 -16.89 1.00 5.22
N PRO A 241 -17.28 0.60 6.44
CA PRO A 241 -17.51 1.54 7.53
C PRO A 241 -16.23 2.27 7.93
N ASN A 242 -16.35 3.57 8.15
CA ASN A 242 -15.25 4.43 8.60
C ASN A 242 -14.89 4.12 10.06
N THR A 243 -13.96 3.19 10.25
CA THR A 243 -13.50 2.71 11.56
C THR A 243 -11.98 2.72 11.65
N ALA A 244 -11.41 2.63 12.85
CA ALA A 244 -9.96 2.63 13.03
C ALA A 244 -9.26 1.44 12.31
N PRO A 245 -9.78 0.20 12.33
CA PRO A 245 -9.17 -0.92 11.61
C PRO A 245 -9.18 -0.76 10.08
N ILE A 246 -10.20 -0.08 9.53
CA ILE A 246 -10.42 0.08 8.09
C ILE A 246 -9.71 1.31 7.51
N LEU A 247 -9.32 2.26 8.37
CA LEU A 247 -8.74 3.54 7.96
C LEU A 247 -7.58 3.41 6.98
N GLU A 248 -6.59 2.56 7.29
CA GLU A 248 -5.44 2.36 6.40
C GLU A 248 -5.86 1.79 5.05
N LEU A 249 -6.80 0.85 5.03
CA LEU A 249 -7.33 0.27 3.80
C LEU A 249 -8.03 1.32 2.92
N LYS A 250 -8.84 2.21 3.50
CA LYS A 250 -9.50 3.27 2.74
C LYS A 250 -8.50 4.31 2.21
N LEU A 251 -7.45 4.63 2.97
CA LEU A 251 -6.35 5.48 2.47
C LEU A 251 -5.67 4.86 1.24
N GLN A 252 -5.37 3.55 1.27
CA GLN A 252 -4.80 2.87 0.11
C GLN A 252 -5.78 2.77 -1.08
N THR A 253 -7.08 2.60 -0.79
CA THR A 253 -8.13 2.58 -1.82
C THR A 253 -8.20 3.92 -2.55
N VAL A 254 -8.09 5.03 -1.81
CA VAL A 254 -8.06 6.38 -2.38
C VAL A 254 -6.85 6.61 -3.28
N ASN A 255 -5.68 6.06 -2.94
CA ASN A 255 -4.51 6.15 -3.82
C ASN A 255 -4.78 5.56 -5.21
N CYS A 256 -5.56 4.47 -5.29
CA CYS A 256 -5.97 3.90 -6.58
C CYS A 256 -6.79 4.89 -7.42
N LEU A 257 -7.62 5.73 -6.80
CA LEU A 257 -8.44 6.72 -7.52
C LEU A 257 -7.58 7.79 -8.23
N MET A 258 -6.40 8.10 -7.70
CA MET A 258 -5.49 9.09 -8.30
C MET A 258 -4.93 8.65 -9.66
N VAL A 259 -4.90 7.34 -9.91
CA VAL A 259 -4.34 6.73 -11.13
C VAL A 259 -5.41 6.20 -12.08
N LEU A 260 -6.68 6.11 -11.64
CA LEU A 260 -7.81 5.71 -12.46
C LEU A 260 -8.36 6.89 -13.27
N GLN A 261 -7.92 7.01 -14.53
CA GLN A 261 -8.33 8.08 -15.44
C GLN A 261 -9.24 7.59 -16.59
N HIS A 262 -9.48 6.29 -16.68
CA HIS A 262 -10.28 5.74 -17.77
C HIS A 262 -11.76 6.17 -17.63
N PRO A 263 -12.39 6.78 -18.64
CA PRO A 263 -13.75 7.32 -18.54
C PRO A 263 -14.78 6.30 -18.04
N THR A 264 -14.73 5.05 -18.52
CA THR A 264 -15.68 4.01 -18.09
C THR A 264 -15.54 3.62 -16.61
N TYR A 265 -14.31 3.66 -16.07
CA TYR A 265 -14.07 3.40 -14.65
C TYR A 265 -14.64 4.54 -13.79
N ILE A 266 -14.45 5.78 -14.24
CA ILE A 266 -14.98 6.98 -13.58
C ILE A 266 -16.50 6.96 -13.62
N GLU A 267 -17.11 6.70 -14.78
CA GLU A 267 -18.57 6.58 -14.92
C GLU A 267 -19.13 5.58 -13.92
N TYR A 268 -18.52 4.40 -13.80
CA TYR A 268 -18.93 3.38 -12.84
C TYR A 268 -18.90 3.88 -11.39
N LEU A 269 -17.84 4.58 -10.97
CA LEU A 269 -17.76 5.16 -9.62
C LEU A 269 -18.90 6.15 -9.37
N VAL A 270 -19.20 6.99 -10.36
CA VAL A 270 -20.24 8.02 -10.24
C VAL A 270 -21.63 7.40 -10.16
N THR A 271 -21.93 6.39 -10.98
CA THR A 271 -23.22 5.70 -10.94
C THR A 271 -23.45 4.95 -9.63
N HIS A 272 -22.36 4.54 -8.95
CA HIS A 272 -22.39 3.85 -7.66
C HIS A 272 -22.17 4.78 -6.45
N ASN A 273 -22.44 6.08 -6.62
CA ASN A 273 -22.49 7.06 -5.53
C ASN A 273 -21.14 7.27 -4.79
N ALA A 274 -20.01 7.05 -5.45
CA ALA A 274 -18.69 7.21 -4.84
C ALA A 274 -18.44 8.61 -4.25
N ALA A 275 -19.12 9.65 -4.75
CA ALA A 275 -19.04 10.99 -4.17
C ALA A 275 -19.44 11.00 -2.69
N SER A 276 -20.58 10.38 -2.36
CA SER A 276 -21.07 10.29 -0.98
C SER A 276 -20.10 9.53 -0.08
N ASP A 277 -19.58 8.40 -0.55
CA ASP A 277 -18.66 7.55 0.21
C ASP A 277 -17.34 8.27 0.49
N LEU A 278 -16.79 8.96 -0.51
CA LEU A 278 -15.55 9.72 -0.40
C LEU A 278 -15.69 10.95 0.49
N LEU A 279 -16.83 11.65 0.43
CA LEU A 279 -17.09 12.82 1.29
C LEU A 279 -17.33 12.40 2.74
N THR A 280 -18.01 11.28 2.97
CA THR A 280 -18.16 10.71 4.31
C THR A 280 -16.81 10.27 4.87
N PHE A 281 -15.94 9.71 4.03
CA PHE A 281 -14.57 9.40 4.42
C PHE A 281 -13.72 10.65 4.68
N LEU A 282 -13.90 11.72 3.90
CA LEU A 282 -13.25 13.01 4.12
C LEU A 282 -13.64 13.60 5.47
N ASP A 283 -14.92 13.57 5.83
CA ASP A 283 -15.40 14.03 7.13
C ASP A 283 -14.74 13.26 8.28
N TYR A 284 -14.69 11.93 8.15
CA TYR A 284 -13.96 11.08 9.10
C TYR A 284 -12.46 11.41 9.19
N MET A 285 -11.80 11.69 8.06
CA MET A 285 -10.40 12.12 8.05
C MET A 285 -10.21 13.48 8.73
N LEU A 286 -11.12 14.43 8.53
CA LEU A 286 -11.09 15.73 9.22
C LEU A 286 -11.23 15.56 10.74
N LEU A 287 -12.09 14.65 11.20
CA LEU A 287 -12.19 14.26 12.61
C LEU A 287 -10.84 13.72 13.13
N LYS A 288 -10.20 12.80 12.40
CA LYS A 288 -8.90 12.22 12.81
C LYS A 288 -7.76 13.23 12.86
N VAL A 289 -7.76 14.21 11.95
CA VAL A 289 -6.70 15.23 11.85
C VAL A 289 -6.92 16.39 12.82
N ARG A 290 -8.13 16.97 12.85
CA ARG A 290 -8.38 18.25 13.53
C ARG A 290 -8.79 18.07 14.98
N LEU A 291 -9.62 17.06 15.25
CA LEU A 291 -10.22 16.84 16.57
C LEU A 291 -9.40 15.84 17.39
N GLU A 292 -9.18 14.63 16.85
CA GLU A 292 -8.45 13.59 17.58
C GLU A 292 -6.93 13.71 17.48
N LYS A 293 -6.42 14.38 16.42
CA LYS A 293 -4.98 14.53 16.14
C LYS A 293 -4.22 13.20 16.06
N THR A 294 -4.88 12.14 15.61
CA THR A 294 -4.31 10.80 15.40
C THR A 294 -3.73 10.62 14.00
N LYS A 295 -4.01 11.55 13.08
CA LYS A 295 -3.48 11.61 11.72
C LYS A 295 -2.90 12.99 11.40
N LYS A 296 -1.99 13.04 10.42
CA LYS A 296 -1.36 14.28 9.97
C LYS A 296 -2.23 14.94 8.90
N ALA A 297 -2.14 16.26 8.77
CA ALA A 297 -2.90 16.99 7.76
C ALA A 297 -2.58 16.52 6.33
N GLY A 298 -1.32 16.22 6.04
CA GLY A 298 -0.89 15.66 4.75
C GLY A 298 -1.52 14.30 4.40
N ASP A 299 -2.06 13.55 5.37
CA ASP A 299 -2.75 12.29 5.11
C ASP A 299 -4.08 12.50 4.35
N VAL A 300 -4.60 13.73 4.29
CA VAL A 300 -5.82 14.11 3.56
C VAL A 300 -5.54 14.41 2.07
N THR A 301 -4.28 14.71 1.72
CA THR A 301 -3.89 15.17 0.38
C THR A 301 -4.28 14.19 -0.74
N PRO A 302 -4.03 12.88 -0.65
CA PRO A 302 -4.45 11.92 -1.69
C PRO A 302 -5.96 11.93 -1.96
N LEU A 303 -6.76 12.07 -0.89
CA LEU A 303 -8.22 12.12 -0.99
C LEU A 303 -8.69 13.38 -1.72
N LEU A 304 -8.07 14.52 -1.45
CA LEU A 304 -8.36 15.76 -2.15
C LEU A 304 -7.96 15.72 -3.62
N ILE A 305 -6.82 15.09 -3.93
CA ILE A 305 -6.40 14.89 -5.33
C ILE A 305 -7.41 14.02 -6.06
N GLY A 306 -7.83 12.89 -5.48
CA GLY A 306 -8.85 12.01 -6.06
C GLY A 306 -10.20 12.70 -6.27
N LEU A 307 -10.69 13.41 -5.26
CA LEU A 307 -11.93 14.20 -5.34
C LEU A 307 -11.86 15.27 -6.43
N ASN A 308 -10.74 15.97 -6.53
CA ASN A 308 -10.53 17.00 -7.54
C ASN A 308 -10.47 16.41 -8.96
N LEU A 309 -9.76 15.29 -9.14
CA LEU A 309 -9.68 14.60 -10.43
C LEU A 309 -11.07 14.15 -10.92
N LEU A 310 -11.85 13.52 -10.06
CA LEU A 310 -13.20 13.06 -10.37
C LEU A 310 -14.14 14.24 -10.65
N SER A 311 -14.04 15.33 -9.87
CA SER A 311 -14.84 16.55 -10.08
C SER A 311 -14.47 17.31 -11.36
N THR A 312 -13.19 17.26 -11.75
CA THR A 312 -12.74 17.84 -13.02
C THR A 312 -13.30 17.06 -14.20
N THR A 313 -13.37 15.74 -14.08
CA THR A 313 -13.72 14.84 -15.18
C THR A 313 -15.23 14.63 -15.34
N HIS A 314 -16.01 14.73 -14.25
CA HIS A 314 -17.43 14.39 -14.28
C HIS A 314 -18.32 15.42 -13.57
N ALA A 315 -19.21 16.08 -14.32
CA ALA A 315 -20.08 17.16 -13.82
C ALA A 315 -20.98 16.72 -12.64
N ARG A 316 -21.72 15.62 -12.78
CA ARG A 316 -22.57 15.09 -11.69
C ARG A 316 -21.81 14.83 -10.39
N PHE A 317 -20.56 14.35 -10.47
CA PHE A 317 -19.73 14.13 -9.29
C PHE A 317 -19.33 15.46 -8.65
N ARG A 318 -18.90 16.43 -9.46
CA ARG A 318 -18.60 17.80 -9.02
C ARG A 318 -19.80 18.43 -8.32
N ASP A 319 -20.99 18.34 -8.91
CA ASP A 319 -22.21 18.96 -8.40
C ASP A 319 -22.62 18.32 -7.06
N ALA A 320 -22.48 16.99 -6.93
CA ALA A 320 -22.68 16.29 -5.66
C ALA A 320 -21.70 16.77 -4.57
N CYS A 321 -20.41 16.92 -4.91
CA CYS A 321 -19.41 17.48 -3.99
C CYS A 321 -19.68 18.94 -3.63
N LYS A 322 -20.03 19.78 -4.62
CA LYS A 322 -20.36 21.20 -4.44
C LYS A 322 -21.54 21.36 -3.48
N ALA A 323 -22.61 20.61 -3.70
CA ALA A 323 -23.79 20.62 -2.86
C ALA A 323 -23.50 20.13 -1.42
N ALA A 324 -22.73 19.05 -1.27
CA ALA A 324 -22.40 18.51 0.05
C ALA A 324 -21.48 19.43 0.87
N ILE A 325 -20.55 20.12 0.21
CA ILE A 325 -19.58 20.99 0.89
C ILE A 325 -20.19 22.36 1.17
N PHE A 326 -20.76 23.01 0.16
CA PHE A 326 -21.22 24.40 0.30
C PHE A 326 -22.72 24.54 0.58
N GLY A 327 -23.49 23.45 0.53
CA GLY A 327 -24.94 23.51 0.63
C GLY A 327 -25.56 24.14 -0.62
N ALA A 328 -26.01 25.38 -0.52
CA ALA A 328 -26.65 26.09 -1.63
C ALA A 328 -25.67 26.26 -2.81
N THR A 329 -26.01 25.63 -3.94
CA THR A 329 -25.25 25.70 -5.19
C THR A 329 -25.42 27.04 -5.89
N ASP A 330 -26.59 27.67 -5.73
CA ASP A 330 -26.93 28.93 -6.38
C ASP A 330 -26.75 30.11 -5.41
N LEU A 331 -25.55 30.69 -5.42
CA LEU A 331 -25.31 32.00 -4.83
C LEU A 331 -25.31 33.04 -5.96
N PRO A 332 -25.98 34.20 -5.79
CA PRO A 332 -25.84 35.30 -6.71
C PRO A 332 -24.36 35.68 -6.82
N LEU A 333 -23.83 35.72 -8.04
CA LEU A 333 -22.45 36.15 -8.28
C LEU A 333 -22.30 37.60 -7.80
N PRO A 334 -21.33 37.89 -6.91
CA PRO A 334 -21.11 39.23 -6.41
C PRO A 334 -20.50 40.10 -7.52
N SER A 335 -20.76 41.41 -7.47
CA SER A 335 -19.97 42.36 -8.25
C SER A 335 -18.51 42.32 -7.77
N PRO A 336 -17.51 42.61 -8.64
CA PRO A 336 -16.10 42.61 -8.25
C PRO A 336 -15.78 43.52 -7.05
N GLU A 337 -16.54 44.61 -6.89
CA GLU A 337 -16.40 45.57 -5.79
C GLU A 337 -16.98 45.05 -4.46
N GLY A 338 -17.81 44.00 -4.48
CA GLY A 338 -18.51 43.43 -3.33
C GLY A 338 -17.92 42.10 -2.82
N LEU A 339 -16.68 41.76 -3.20
CA LEU A 339 -16.07 40.49 -2.83
C LEU A 339 -15.68 40.45 -1.33
N PRO A 340 -16.05 39.38 -0.60
CA PRO A 340 -15.77 39.31 0.83
C PRO A 340 -14.28 39.04 1.09
N MET A 341 -13.72 39.70 2.10
CA MET A 341 -12.33 39.46 2.52
C MET A 341 -12.15 38.10 3.21
N SER A 342 -13.18 37.68 3.96
CA SER A 342 -13.21 36.43 4.70
C SER A 342 -14.25 35.47 4.12
N PRO A 343 -14.06 34.14 4.24
CA PRO A 343 -15.07 33.18 3.81
C PRO A 343 -16.39 33.38 4.54
N GLN A 344 -17.49 32.95 3.90
CA GLN A 344 -18.80 32.97 4.55
C GLN A 344 -18.81 32.07 5.80
N PRO A 345 -19.54 32.46 6.87
CA PRO A 345 -19.69 31.62 8.04
C PRO A 345 -20.27 30.25 7.65
N SER A 346 -19.62 29.19 8.11
CA SER A 346 -20.06 27.81 7.92
C SER A 346 -20.36 27.17 9.26
N ALA A 347 -21.19 26.12 9.26
CA ALA A 347 -21.50 25.37 10.47
C ALA A 347 -20.20 24.79 11.06
N LYS A 348 -20.07 24.84 12.39
CA LYS A 348 -18.93 24.25 13.09
C LYS A 348 -18.82 22.77 12.76
N PHE A 349 -17.61 22.30 12.48
CA PHE A 349 -17.31 20.92 12.11
C PHE A 349 -17.94 20.47 10.79
N SER A 350 -18.38 21.40 9.95
CA SER A 350 -18.77 21.06 8.57
C SER A 350 -17.54 20.77 7.70
N LEU A 351 -17.75 20.05 6.59
CA LEU A 351 -16.73 19.85 5.56
C LEU A 351 -16.14 21.18 5.07
N GLN A 352 -17.00 22.19 4.84
CA GLN A 352 -16.56 23.53 4.43
C GLN A 352 -15.62 24.15 5.45
N GLU A 353 -15.97 24.16 6.74
CA GLU A 353 -15.16 24.74 7.81
C GLU A 353 -13.80 24.01 7.93
N GLY A 354 -13.83 22.67 7.87
CA GLY A 354 -12.64 21.84 7.89
C GLY A 354 -11.69 22.14 6.73
N LEU A 355 -12.19 22.15 5.50
CA LEU A 355 -11.40 22.40 4.32
C LEU A 355 -10.90 23.85 4.24
N LEU A 356 -11.73 24.84 4.56
CA LEU A 356 -11.29 26.25 4.62
C LEU A 356 -10.11 26.43 5.58
N SER A 357 -10.09 25.71 6.71
CA SER A 357 -8.95 25.78 7.65
C SER A 357 -7.63 25.29 7.03
N PHE A 358 -7.69 24.37 6.07
CA PHE A 358 -6.51 23.88 5.36
C PHE A 358 -6.00 24.84 4.27
N MET A 359 -6.82 25.79 3.81
CA MET A 359 -6.34 26.86 2.90
C MET A 359 -5.32 27.79 3.59
N THR A 360 -5.27 27.77 4.91
CA THR A 360 -4.27 28.47 5.74
C THR A 360 -3.23 27.52 6.38
N SER A 361 -3.18 26.27 5.94
CA SER A 361 -2.20 25.28 6.43
C SER A 361 -0.76 25.69 6.13
N LEU A 362 0.16 25.29 7.00
CA LEU A 362 1.61 25.37 6.76
C LEU A 362 2.09 24.30 5.76
N ASP A 363 1.32 23.24 5.58
CA ASP A 363 1.53 22.25 4.52
C ASP A 363 1.10 22.87 3.18
N THR A 364 2.08 23.25 2.37
CA THR A 364 1.86 23.95 1.09
C THR A 364 1.16 23.08 0.06
N ASP A 365 1.40 21.77 0.09
CA ASP A 365 0.81 20.82 -0.85
C ASP A 365 -0.67 20.61 -0.52
N LEU A 366 -0.99 20.41 0.76
CA LEU A 366 -2.36 20.33 1.21
C LEU A 366 -3.13 21.62 0.90
N LYS A 367 -2.54 22.78 1.24
CA LYS A 367 -3.13 24.10 0.96
C LYS A 367 -3.46 24.26 -0.53
N ARG A 368 -2.52 23.88 -1.40
CA ARG A 368 -2.71 23.93 -2.85
C ARG A 368 -3.82 22.98 -3.30
N CYS A 369 -3.83 21.74 -2.83
CA CYS A 369 -4.83 20.73 -3.22
C CYS A 369 -6.25 21.14 -2.83
N VAL A 370 -6.45 21.68 -1.61
CA VAL A 370 -7.77 22.20 -1.20
C VAL A 370 -8.19 23.37 -2.06
N SER A 371 -7.28 24.31 -2.34
CA SER A 371 -7.58 25.49 -3.15
C SER A 371 -7.97 25.12 -4.58
N GLU A 372 -7.22 24.22 -5.22
CA GLU A 372 -7.53 23.68 -6.54
C GLU A 372 -8.88 22.95 -6.54
N PHE A 373 -9.14 22.11 -5.53
CA PHE A 373 -10.42 21.41 -5.42
C PHE A 373 -11.60 22.37 -5.32
N PHE A 374 -11.54 23.37 -4.45
CA PHE A 374 -12.58 24.39 -4.33
C PHE A 374 -12.77 25.19 -5.62
N PHE A 375 -11.68 25.54 -6.30
CA PHE A 375 -11.76 26.24 -7.58
C PHE A 375 -12.44 25.38 -8.65
N THR A 376 -12.16 24.07 -8.70
CA THR A 376 -12.86 23.11 -9.57
C THR A 376 -14.35 23.02 -9.23
N LEU A 377 -14.74 22.98 -7.96
CA LEU A 377 -16.15 22.97 -7.55
C LEU A 377 -16.89 24.27 -7.93
N CYS A 378 -16.16 25.39 -8.03
CA CYS A 378 -16.67 26.66 -8.52
C CYS A 378 -16.58 26.78 -10.04
N GLU A 379 -16.40 25.68 -10.77
CA GLU A 379 -16.28 25.66 -12.24
C GLU A 379 -15.20 26.61 -12.76
N GLN A 380 -14.13 26.77 -11.98
CA GLN A 380 -13.02 27.68 -12.28
C GLN A 380 -13.46 29.16 -12.39
N ASN A 381 -14.59 29.52 -11.78
CA ASN A 381 -15.07 30.90 -11.69
C ASN A 381 -14.37 31.64 -10.54
N PRO A 382 -13.56 32.68 -10.81
CA PRO A 382 -12.81 33.40 -9.77
C PRO A 382 -13.71 34.13 -8.78
N LEU A 383 -14.86 34.65 -9.25
CA LEU A 383 -15.79 35.41 -8.41
C LEU A 383 -16.52 34.49 -7.44
N GLU A 384 -17.04 33.36 -7.93
CA GLU A 384 -17.68 32.36 -7.07
C GLU A 384 -16.68 31.76 -6.07
N PHE A 385 -15.48 31.42 -6.52
CA PHE A 385 -14.42 30.92 -5.66
C PHE A 385 -14.10 31.90 -4.54
N THR A 386 -13.91 33.18 -4.88
CA THR A 386 -13.62 34.24 -3.90
C THR A 386 -14.79 34.47 -2.95
N GLN A 387 -16.03 34.42 -3.45
CA GLN A 387 -17.23 34.54 -2.61
C GLN A 387 -17.31 33.43 -1.56
N ARG A 388 -16.95 32.19 -1.92
CA ARG A 388 -17.03 31.03 -1.04
C ARG A 388 -15.85 30.94 -0.07
N THR A 389 -14.64 31.32 -0.51
CA THR A 389 -13.42 31.14 0.29
C THR A 389 -12.90 32.40 0.98
N GLY A 390 -13.38 33.58 0.56
CA GLY A 390 -12.83 34.87 0.93
C GLY A 390 -11.55 35.22 0.16
N MET A 391 -11.38 36.51 -0.14
CA MET A 391 -10.23 37.03 -0.91
C MET A 391 -8.88 36.68 -0.27
N GLY A 392 -8.77 36.73 1.06
CA GLY A 392 -7.53 36.39 1.77
C GLY A 392 -7.02 34.98 1.49
N ASN A 393 -7.94 34.01 1.30
CA ASN A 393 -7.60 32.64 0.98
C ASN A 393 -7.44 32.42 -0.54
N ALA A 394 -8.26 33.11 -1.35
CA ALA A 394 -8.31 32.92 -2.80
C ALA A 394 -7.08 33.48 -3.54
N VAL A 395 -6.56 34.62 -3.10
CA VAL A 395 -5.59 35.44 -3.86
C VAL A 395 -4.35 34.67 -4.29
N ALA A 396 -3.83 33.76 -3.45
CA ALA A 396 -2.62 33.01 -3.76
C ALA A 396 -2.82 32.06 -4.95
N LEU A 397 -3.95 31.35 -4.99
CA LEU A 397 -4.28 30.47 -6.12
C LEU A 397 -4.56 31.30 -7.37
N LEU A 398 -5.39 32.35 -7.26
CA LEU A 398 -5.77 33.18 -8.40
C LEU A 398 -4.57 33.83 -9.08
N ARG A 399 -3.58 34.32 -8.30
CA ARG A 399 -2.32 34.86 -8.84
C ARG A 399 -1.52 33.78 -9.58
N THR A 400 -1.47 32.57 -9.03
CA THR A 400 -0.77 31.43 -9.66
C THR A 400 -1.43 31.03 -10.99
N LYS A 401 -2.75 31.24 -11.11
CA LYS A 401 -3.54 31.00 -12.33
C LYS A 401 -3.53 32.19 -13.30
N GLY A 402 -2.93 33.33 -12.96
CA GLY A 402 -2.90 34.54 -13.79
C GLY A 402 -4.24 35.27 -13.90
N LEU A 403 -5.11 35.13 -12.89
CA LEU A 403 -6.48 35.67 -12.89
C LEU A 403 -6.63 36.97 -12.08
N VAL A 404 -5.59 37.35 -11.31
CA VAL A 404 -5.49 38.60 -10.53
C VAL A 404 -4.05 39.10 -10.43
#